data_AF-A0A0A6X9Q4-F1
#
_entry.id   AF-A0A0A6X9Q4-F1
#
_cell.length_a   1.000
_cell.length_b   1.000
_cell.length_c   1.000
_cell.angle_alpha   90.00
_cell.angle_beta   90.00
_cell.angle_gamma   90.00
#
_symmetry.space_group_name_H-M   'P 1'
#
loop_
_entity.id
_entity.type
_entity.pdbx_description
1 polymer ?
#
loop_
_entity_poly.entity_id
_entity_poly.type
_entity_poly.pdbx_seq_one_letter_code
_entity_poly.pdbx_strand_id
1 'polypeptide(L)' 'MYGLSTIVDAGPDLDFGIVGEFSGYWAGTMCRIASGDGYVILSNGDNGRRIAEHVIGAGGAAMPFRDQPEAADGERD' A
#
# COMPACT_ATOMS: atom_id res chain seq x y z
N MET A 1 -4.51 12.12 -1.60
CA MET A 1 -3.57 13.27 -1.72
C MET A 1 -2.16 12.70 -1.62
N TYR A 2 -1.36 12.75 -2.69
CA TYR A 2 0.01 12.22 -2.69
C TYR A 2 0.97 13.29 -2.14
N GLY A 3 1.60 13.03 -1.01
CA GLY A 3 2.74 13.82 -0.53
C GLY A 3 3.92 12.87 -0.31
N LEU A 4 5.12 13.23 -0.78
CA LEU A 4 6.38 12.49 -0.52
C LEU A 4 6.34 10.97 -0.81
N SER A 5 5.63 10.55 -1.87
CA SER A 5 5.52 9.14 -2.29
C SER A 5 4.87 8.21 -1.26
N THR A 6 4.07 8.73 -0.33
CA THR A 6 3.26 7.93 0.58
C THR A 6 1.77 8.13 0.30
N ILE A 7 1.01 7.06 0.47
CA ILE A 7 -0.44 7.06 0.51
C ILE A 7 -0.84 7.40 1.95
N VAL A 8 -1.79 8.32 2.10
CA VAL A 8 -2.38 8.69 3.39
C VAL A 8 -3.87 8.44 3.31
N ASP A 9 -4.41 7.69 4.27
CA ASP A 9 -5.84 7.56 4.51
C ASP A 9 -6.19 8.23 5.85
N ALA A 10 -7.28 8.99 5.82
CA ALA A 10 -7.70 9.89 6.89
C ALA A 10 -8.92 9.30 7.62
N GLY A 11 -8.79 8.03 8.01
CA GLY A 11 -9.78 7.32 8.83
C GLY A 11 -9.82 7.81 10.29
N PRO A 12 -10.54 7.09 11.17
CA PRO A 12 -10.60 7.38 12.61
C PRO A 12 -9.23 7.38 13.29
N ASP A 13 -8.31 6.58 12.75
CA ASP A 13 -6.88 6.63 13.03
C ASP A 13 -6.17 6.91 11.70
N LEU A 14 -5.30 7.92 11.67
CA LEU A 14 -4.58 8.29 10.46
C LEU A 14 -3.58 7.20 10.12
N ASP A 15 -3.70 6.66 8.91
CA ASP A 15 -2.81 5.65 8.38
C ASP A 15 -2.06 6.16 7.15
N PHE A 16 -0.78 5.80 7.08
CA PHE A 16 0.06 6.14 5.94
C PHE A 16 0.99 4.99 5.58
N GLY A 17 1.34 4.89 4.30
CA GLY A 17 2.12 3.77 3.80
C GLY A 17 2.48 3.87 2.33
N ILE A 18 3.11 2.83 1.81
CA ILE A 18 3.31 2.63 0.38
C ILE A 18 3.20 1.14 0.08
N VAL A 19 2.63 0.81 -1.06
CA VAL A 19 2.55 -0.56 -1.58
C VAL A 19 3.11 -0.58 -2.99
N GLY A 20 3.86 -1.64 -3.31
CA GLY A 20 4.33 -1.94 -4.65
C GLY A 20 4.10 -3.42 -4.95
N GLU A 21 3.62 -3.71 -6.16
CA GLU A 21 3.31 -5.07 -6.60
C GLU A 21 3.88 -5.29 -8.01
N PHE A 22 4.44 -6.48 -8.22
CA PHE A 22 4.87 -6.98 -9.52
C PHE A 22 4.62 -8.49 -9.57
N SER A 23 4.62 -9.12 -10.75
CA SER A 23 4.47 -10.58 -10.83
C SER A 23 5.56 -11.28 -9.99
N GLY A 24 5.12 -12.14 -9.07
CA GLY A 24 5.98 -12.85 -8.13
C GLY A 24 6.50 -12.00 -6.96
N TYR A 25 6.01 -10.78 -6.77
CA TYR A 25 6.49 -9.89 -5.71
C TYR A 25 5.42 -8.95 -5.18
N TRP A 26 5.42 -8.75 -3.86
CA TRP A 26 4.60 -7.74 -3.21
C TRP A 26 5.36 -7.14 -2.03
N ALA A 27 5.32 -5.83 -1.90
CA ALA A 27 5.85 -5.14 -0.74
C ALA A 27 4.93 -4.02 -0.28
N GLY A 28 4.83 -3.87 1.03
CA GLY A 28 4.04 -2.81 1.64
C GLY A 28 4.60 -2.38 2.98
N THR A 29 4.52 -1.09 3.25
CA THR A 29 4.72 -0.51 4.58
C THR A 29 3.46 0.25 4.97
N MET A 30 3.10 0.17 6.25
CA MET A 30 1.95 0.90 6.80
C MET A 30 2.22 1.28 8.24
N CYS A 31 1.78 2.47 8.64
CA CYS A 31 1.83 2.95 10.01
C CYS A 31 0.50 3.63 10.36
N ARG A 32 -0.02 3.36 11.56
CA ARG A 32 -1.15 4.07 12.16
C ARG A 32 -0.65 5.00 13.26
N ILE A 33 -1.05 6.27 13.22
CA ILE A 33 -0.47 7.29 14.09
C ILE A 33 -0.96 7.18 15.53
N ALA A 34 -2.27 7.09 15.74
CA ALA A 34 -2.86 7.18 17.09
C ALA A 34 -2.70 5.87 17.86
N SER A 35 -2.92 4.73 17.21
CA SER A 35 -2.68 3.41 17.81
C SER A 35 -1.19 3.09 17.98
N GLY A 36 -0.33 3.65 17.12
CA GLY A 36 1.11 3.38 17.13
C GLY A 36 1.51 2.06 16.49
N ASP A 37 0.60 1.41 15.76
CA ASP A 37 0.88 0.16 15.05
C ASP A 37 1.62 0.40 13.74
N GLY A 38 2.59 -0.46 13.42
CA GLY A 38 3.35 -0.39 12.17
C GLY A 38 3.62 -1.78 11.59
N TYR A 39 3.57 -1.89 10.27
CA TYR A 39 3.74 -3.15 9.54
C TYR A 39 4.66 -2.96 8.34
N VAL A 40 5.50 -3.96 8.11
CA VAL A 40 6.26 -4.14 6.87
C VAL A 40 6.01 -5.56 6.40
N ILE A 41 5.50 -5.70 5.19
CA ILE A 41 5.18 -7.01 4.60
C ILE A 41 5.91 -7.10 3.27
N LEU A 42 6.71 -8.16 3.13
CA LEU A 42 7.44 -8.50 1.92
C LEU A 42 7.07 -9.93 1.53
N SER A 43 6.72 -10.12 0.26
CA SER A 43 6.37 -11.43 -0.27
C SER A 43 7.04 -11.63 -1.63
N ASN A 44 7.54 -12.84 -1.86
CA ASN A 44 8.13 -13.30 -3.11
C ASN A 44 7.14 -14.17 -3.92
N GLY A 45 5.85 -13.83 -3.84
CA GLY A 45 4.80 -14.48 -4.61
C GLY A 45 3.56 -13.59 -4.76
N ASP A 46 2.69 -13.97 -5.67
CA ASP A 46 1.49 -13.17 -6.05
C ASP A 46 0.44 -13.08 -4.93
N ASN A 47 0.60 -13.86 -3.85
CA ASN A 47 -0.33 -13.86 -2.73
C ASN A 47 -0.01 -12.80 -1.66
N GLY A 48 0.99 -11.93 -1.87
CA GLY A 48 1.39 -10.94 -0.87
C GLY A 48 0.26 -10.01 -0.42
N ARG A 49 -0.61 -9.58 -1.33
CA ARG A 49 -1.80 -8.79 -0.97
C ARG A 49 -2.73 -9.53 0.01
N ARG A 50 -2.95 -10.83 -0.19
CA ARG A 50 -3.79 -11.64 0.71
C ARG A 50 -3.15 -11.78 2.10
N ILE A 51 -1.83 -11.85 2.16
CA ILE A 51 -1.09 -11.84 3.43
C ILE A 51 -1.31 -10.50 4.15
N ALA A 52 -1.22 -9.37 3.44
CA ALA A 52 -1.47 -8.05 4.00
C ALA A 52 -2.91 -7.91 4.53
N GLU A 53 -3.91 -8.34 3.75
CA GLU A 53 -5.32 -8.37 4.16
C GLU A 53 -5.52 -9.20 5.44
N HIS A 54 -4.80 -10.32 5.58
CA HIS A 54 -4.89 -11.19 6.75
C HIS A 54 -4.21 -10.58 7.99
N VAL A 55 -3.03 -9.98 7.85
CA VAL A 55 -2.21 -9.47 8.97
C VAL A 55 -2.75 -8.14 9.49
N ILE A 56 -3.16 -7.24 8.59
CA ILE A 56 -3.50 -5.86 8.92
C ILE A 56 -5.03 -5.66 9.02
N GLY A 57 -5.80 -6.64 8.52
CA GLY A 57 -7.25 -6.57 8.35
C GLY A 57 -7.65 -5.81 7.08
N ALA A 58 -8.93 -5.91 6.71
CA ALA A 58 -9.45 -5.33 5.47
C ALA A 58 -9.16 -3.82 5.33
N GLY A 59 -9.18 -3.06 6.43
CA GLY A 59 -8.92 -1.62 6.41
C GLY A 59 -7.48 -1.23 6.07
N GLY A 60 -6.47 -2.04 6.43
CA GLY A 60 -5.06 -1.70 6.15
C GLY A 60 -4.54 -2.21 4.81
N ALA A 61 -5.26 -3.15 4.18
CA ALA A 61 -4.93 -3.64 2.85
C ALA A 61 -5.85 -3.07 1.75
N ALA A 62 -6.93 -2.37 2.12
CA ALA A 62 -7.86 -1.72 1.20
C ALA A 62 -7.37 -0.39 0.63
N MET A 63 -6.10 -0.01 0.84
CA MET A 63 -5.47 1.11 0.12
C MET A 63 -5.72 0.91 -1.39
N PRO A 64 -6.58 1.74 -2.03
CA PRO A 64 -7.20 1.35 -3.29
C PRO A 64 -6.23 1.61 -4.44
N PHE A 65 -5.57 0.56 -4.89
CA PHE A 65 -4.81 0.58 -6.15
C PHE A 65 -5.70 0.29 -7.38
N ARG A 66 -7.01 0.13 -7.19
CA ARG A 66 -7.89 -0.34 -8.27
C ARG A 66 -8.19 0.70 -9.36
N ASP A 67 -7.96 1.98 -9.10
CA ASP A 67 -8.38 3.08 -9.99
C ASP A 67 -7.26 4.10 -10.33
N GLN A 68 -6.00 3.69 -10.40
CA GLN A 68 -4.94 4.53 -10.97
C GLN A 68 -4.89 4.33 -12.49
N PRO A 69 -5.01 5.38 -13.33
CA PRO A 69 -4.58 5.26 -14.72
C PRO A 69 -3.10 4.89 -14.72
N GLU A 70 -2.73 3.88 -15.53
CA GLU A 70 -1.33 3.54 -15.78
C GLU A 70 -0.56 4.84 -16.03
N ALA A 71 0.54 5.05 -15.30
CA ALA A 71 1.41 6.17 -15.55
C ALA A 71 1.78 6.11 -17.04
N ALA A 72 1.31 7.09 -17.82
CA ALA A 72 1.58 7.15 -19.25
C ALA A 72 3.10 7.07 -19.42
N ASP A 73 3.55 6.06 -20.15
CA ASP A 73 4.94 5.89 -20.50
C ASP A 73 5.44 7.21 -21.07
N GLY A 74 6.32 7.88 -20.33
CA GLY A 74 6.88 9.16 -20.74
C GLY A 74 7.55 8.98 -22.09
N GLU A 75 6.97 9.62 -23.10
CA GLU A 75 7.58 9.77 -24.42
C GLU A 75 8.91 10.49 -24.23
N ARG A 76 9.99 9.80 -24.58
CA ARG A 76 11.35 10.34 -24.57
C ARG A 76 11.54 11.13 -25.86
N ASP A 77 11.38 12.45 -25.77
CA ASP A 77 11.94 13.41 -26.73
C ASP A 77 13.46 13.55 -26.56
#